data_AF-A0A3L7T6D9-F1
#
_entry.id   AF-A0A3L7T6D9-F1
#
_cell.length_a   1.000
_cell.length_b   1.000
_cell.length_c   1.000
_cell.angle_alpha   90.00
_cell.angle_beta   90.00
_cell.angle_gamma   90.00
#
_symmetry.space_group_name_H-M   'P 1'
#
loop_
_entity.id
_entity.type
_entity.pdbx_description
1 polymer ?
#
loop_
_entity_poly.entity_id
_entity_poly.type
_entity_poly.pdbx_seq_one_letter_code
_entity_poly.pdbx_strand_id
1 'polypeptide(L)'
;MGIASLARAEFVSLAATRDATLYESFDGSLANGAGRYFFAGKNNQVRARRGLIHFDIAGMLPAGASITGASLRLNLSQSSFGPERAVSTHRALANWTTGSSDPEDPEGSGTTATANDATWLQSSADGLGGGIAWQNAGGDYAAAASATVLTGAVGIYTWSSADLLADVLSFAANPSKNYGWFIIGDESTFGTARRFDSSESAALGGIAPVLEIQYTTVPAPGAFALIGVSGLFAMRRRR
;
A
#
# COMPACT_ATOMS: atom_id res chain seq x y z
N MET A 1 -21.43 17.85 35.18
CA MET A 1 -21.09 16.48 34.70
C MET A 1 -20.92 16.57 33.19
N GLY A 2 -19.69 16.44 32.70
CA GLY A 2 -19.42 16.41 31.27
C GLY A 2 -19.90 15.09 30.69
N ILE A 3 -20.72 15.14 29.65
CA ILE A 3 -21.06 13.95 28.87
C ILE A 3 -19.78 13.46 28.18
N ALA A 4 -19.26 12.32 28.59
CA ALA A 4 -18.19 11.64 27.86
C ALA A 4 -18.76 11.21 26.50
N SER A 5 -18.26 11.77 25.41
CA SER A 5 -18.62 11.33 24.08
C SER A 5 -17.86 10.05 23.75
N LEU A 6 -18.57 9.01 23.33
CA LEU A 6 -17.97 7.72 22.97
C LEU A 6 -17.29 7.84 21.60
N ALA A 7 -16.03 7.42 21.52
CA ALA A 7 -15.34 7.26 20.24
C ALA A 7 -15.98 6.11 19.45
N ARG A 8 -16.36 6.35 18.19
CA ARG A 8 -16.90 5.34 17.28
C ARG A 8 -15.80 4.88 16.32
N ALA A 9 -15.71 3.57 16.09
CA ALA A 9 -14.87 3.02 15.04
C ALA A 9 -15.46 3.29 13.66
N GLU A 10 -14.63 3.82 12.77
CA GLU A 10 -14.90 4.10 11.37
C GLU A 10 -13.85 3.41 10.50
N PHE A 11 -14.16 3.26 9.20
CA PHE A 11 -13.28 2.63 8.23
C PHE A 11 -13.14 3.52 7.01
N VAL A 12 -11.93 3.55 6.46
CA VAL A 12 -11.66 4.09 5.12
C VAL A 12 -10.94 3.02 4.30
N SER A 13 -11.35 2.85 3.05
CA SER A 13 -10.73 1.94 2.10
C SER A 13 -9.96 2.75 1.05
N LEU A 14 -8.66 2.50 0.97
CA LEU A 14 -7.75 3.20 0.08
C LEU A 14 -7.39 2.29 -1.08
N ALA A 15 -7.53 2.78 -2.31
CA ALA A 15 -6.96 2.12 -3.48
C ALA A 15 -5.45 2.36 -3.53
N ALA A 16 -4.70 1.40 -4.09
CA ALA A 16 -3.30 1.62 -4.39
C ALA A 16 -3.16 2.79 -5.37
N THR A 17 -2.22 3.68 -5.09
CA THR A 17 -1.91 4.86 -5.92
C THR A 17 -0.86 4.56 -6.98
N ARG A 18 -0.10 3.49 -6.78
CA ARG A 18 0.85 2.90 -7.71
C ARG A 18 1.31 1.56 -7.17
N ASP A 19 1.63 0.66 -8.09
CA ASP A 19 2.31 -0.59 -7.84
C ASP A 19 3.21 -0.94 -9.04
N ALA A 20 4.12 -1.88 -8.84
CA ALA A 20 5.05 -2.32 -9.87
C ALA A 20 5.60 -3.72 -9.57
N THR A 21 6.24 -4.35 -10.56
CA THR A 21 7.05 -5.56 -10.35
C THR A 21 8.52 -5.31 -10.65
N LEU A 22 9.40 -5.62 -9.69
CA LEU A 22 10.84 -5.77 -9.97
C LEU A 22 11.09 -7.18 -10.51
N TYR A 23 11.63 -7.28 -11.72
CA TYR A 23 12.02 -8.55 -12.34
C TYR A 23 13.53 -8.76 -12.24
N GLU A 24 13.95 -9.85 -11.59
CA GLU A 24 15.37 -10.18 -11.47
C GLU A 24 16.04 -10.29 -12.84
N SER A 25 16.91 -9.32 -13.11
CA SER A 25 17.67 -9.15 -14.33
C SER A 25 19.04 -8.55 -13.98
N PHE A 26 20.07 -9.02 -14.66
CA PHE A 26 21.45 -8.60 -14.38
C PHE A 26 21.72 -7.15 -14.82
N ASP A 27 20.98 -6.68 -15.83
CA ASP A 27 21.10 -5.35 -16.40
C ASP A 27 19.98 -4.40 -15.94
N GLY A 28 19.01 -4.88 -15.16
CA GLY A 28 17.87 -4.07 -14.70
C GLY A 28 16.95 -3.60 -15.83
N SER A 29 16.97 -4.28 -16.99
CA SER A 29 16.25 -3.87 -18.21
C SER A 29 14.74 -4.14 -18.18
N LEU A 30 14.26 -4.91 -17.20
CA LEU A 30 12.88 -5.40 -17.14
C LEU A 30 12.07 -4.67 -16.07
N ALA A 31 10.85 -4.27 -16.44
CA ALA A 31 9.89 -3.60 -15.58
C ALA A 31 8.45 -4.01 -15.89
N ASN A 32 7.56 -3.66 -14.96
CA ASN A 32 6.12 -3.62 -15.13
C ASN A 32 5.59 -2.55 -14.18
N GLY A 33 5.27 -1.38 -14.74
CA GLY A 33 4.79 -0.22 -14.01
C GLY A 33 3.34 0.16 -14.33
N ALA A 34 2.78 -0.37 -15.42
CA ALA A 34 1.43 -0.08 -15.91
C ALA A 34 0.64 -1.34 -16.32
N GLY A 35 1.17 -2.53 -16.04
CA GLY A 35 0.50 -3.79 -16.32
C GLY A 35 -0.63 -4.10 -15.34
N ARG A 36 -1.38 -5.13 -15.68
CA ARG A 36 -2.61 -5.56 -14.98
C ARG A 36 -2.31 -6.38 -13.73
N TYR A 37 -1.06 -6.81 -13.57
CA TYR A 37 -0.65 -7.68 -12.50
C TYR A 37 0.70 -7.29 -11.90
N PHE A 38 0.90 -7.63 -10.63
CA PHE A 38 2.22 -7.67 -10.03
C PHE A 38 2.54 -9.03 -9.40
N PHE A 39 3.83 -9.30 -9.18
CA PHE A 39 4.30 -10.66 -8.87
C PHE A 39 5.17 -10.71 -7.62
N ALA A 40 5.07 -11.82 -6.89
CA ALA A 40 5.92 -12.12 -5.74
C ALA A 40 6.43 -13.58 -5.77
N GLY A 41 7.72 -13.79 -5.55
CA GLY A 41 8.37 -15.11 -5.54
C GLY A 41 9.17 -15.39 -6.81
N LYS A 42 9.53 -16.66 -7.07
CA LYS A 42 10.37 -17.06 -8.20
C LYS A 42 9.56 -17.71 -9.32
N ASN A 43 9.88 -17.35 -10.57
CA ASN A 43 9.34 -18.04 -11.74
C ASN A 43 10.00 -19.43 -11.94
N ASN A 44 9.62 -20.10 -13.02
CA ASN A 44 10.18 -21.41 -13.40
C ASN A 44 11.62 -21.37 -13.91
N GLN A 45 12.22 -20.17 -14.07
CA GLN A 45 13.61 -19.96 -14.47
C GLN A 45 14.47 -19.51 -13.28
N VAL A 46 14.00 -19.73 -12.05
CA VAL A 46 14.71 -19.41 -10.79
C VAL A 46 15.00 -17.92 -10.61
N ARG A 47 14.26 -17.05 -11.30
CA ARG A 47 14.39 -15.59 -11.19
C ARG A 47 13.34 -15.03 -10.25
N ALA A 48 13.72 -14.14 -9.35
CA ALA A 48 12.82 -13.48 -8.41
C ALA A 48 11.94 -12.42 -9.09
N ARG A 49 10.75 -12.25 -8.52
CA ARG A 49 9.81 -11.15 -8.75
C ARG A 49 9.40 -10.61 -7.39
N ARG A 50 9.42 -9.30 -7.26
CA ARG A 50 8.98 -8.60 -6.05
C ARG A 50 7.98 -7.55 -6.44
N GLY A 51 6.85 -7.52 -5.74
CA GLY A 51 5.86 -6.47 -5.92
C GLY A 51 6.27 -5.23 -5.13
N LEU A 52 5.88 -4.07 -5.62
CA LEU A 52 5.88 -2.81 -4.91
C LEU A 52 4.46 -2.30 -4.83
N ILE A 53 4.07 -1.68 -3.72
CA ILE A 53 2.74 -1.12 -3.58
C ILE A 53 2.73 0.10 -2.66
N HIS A 54 2.00 1.15 -3.04
CA HIS A 54 1.90 2.39 -2.28
C HIS A 54 0.45 2.91 -2.21
N PHE A 55 0.10 3.46 -1.05
CA PHE A 55 -1.20 4.08 -0.77
C PHE A 55 -1.00 5.49 -0.21
N ASP A 56 -1.82 6.46 -0.60
CA ASP A 56 -1.84 7.78 0.06
C ASP A 56 -2.70 7.72 1.33
N ILE A 57 -2.02 7.58 2.48
CA ILE A 57 -2.68 7.41 3.79
C ILE A 57 -3.11 8.75 4.38
N ALA A 58 -2.22 9.76 4.34
CA ALA A 58 -2.44 11.01 5.05
C ALA A 58 -3.52 11.88 4.39
N GLY A 59 -3.65 11.81 3.06
CA GLY A 59 -4.70 12.54 2.32
C GLY A 59 -6.12 12.02 2.55
N MET A 60 -6.28 10.83 3.14
CA MET A 60 -7.56 10.11 3.20
C MET A 60 -8.20 10.06 4.59
N LEU A 61 -7.50 10.51 5.63
CA LEU A 61 -8.00 10.45 7.01
C LEU A 61 -8.52 11.83 7.49
N PRO A 62 -9.65 11.88 8.22
CA PRO A 62 -10.11 13.11 8.86
C PRO A 62 -9.07 13.70 9.83
N ALA A 63 -9.05 15.02 9.96
CA ALA A 63 -8.19 15.69 10.93
C ALA A 63 -8.53 15.22 12.36
N GLY A 64 -7.50 14.83 13.12
CA GLY A 64 -7.65 14.30 14.48
C GLY A 64 -8.12 12.84 14.55
N ALA A 65 -8.12 12.12 13.43
CA ALA A 65 -8.34 10.68 13.44
C ALA A 65 -7.20 9.93 14.15
N SER A 66 -7.58 9.02 15.06
CA SER A 66 -6.67 8.07 15.69
C SER A 66 -6.83 6.72 15.01
N ILE A 67 -5.78 6.26 14.30
CA ILE A 67 -5.77 4.97 13.63
C ILE A 67 -5.66 3.84 14.67
N THR A 68 -6.52 2.83 14.56
CA THR A 68 -6.60 1.71 15.50
C THR A 68 -6.43 0.35 14.83
N GLY A 69 -6.47 0.27 13.51
CA GLY A 69 -6.33 -0.98 12.76
C GLY A 69 -5.95 -0.73 11.31
N ALA A 70 -5.24 -1.70 10.72
CA ALA A 70 -4.85 -1.69 9.32
C ALA A 70 -4.91 -3.11 8.76
N SER A 71 -5.44 -3.25 7.55
CA SER A 71 -5.37 -4.48 6.79
C SER A 71 -5.14 -4.22 5.30
N LEU A 72 -4.19 -4.94 4.71
CA LEU A 72 -3.92 -4.91 3.27
C LEU A 72 -4.60 -6.10 2.62
N ARG A 73 -5.40 -5.86 1.59
CA ARG A 73 -6.15 -6.90 0.87
C ARG A 73 -5.70 -6.95 -0.58
N LEU A 74 -5.19 -8.11 -1.01
CA LEU A 74 -4.73 -8.37 -2.36
C LEU A 74 -5.49 -9.56 -2.95
N ASN A 75 -5.79 -9.51 -4.25
CA ASN A 75 -6.38 -10.64 -4.96
C ASN A 75 -5.30 -11.45 -5.67
N LEU A 76 -5.09 -12.70 -5.26
CA LEU A 76 -4.22 -13.64 -5.94
C LEU A 76 -4.97 -14.20 -7.15
N SER A 77 -4.62 -13.73 -8.34
CA SER A 77 -5.30 -14.11 -9.60
C SER A 77 -4.64 -15.30 -10.29
N GLN A 78 -3.41 -15.64 -9.93
CA GLN A 78 -2.76 -16.88 -10.38
C GLN A 78 -1.69 -17.34 -9.40
N SER A 79 -1.59 -18.65 -9.20
CA SER A 79 -0.53 -19.28 -8.43
C SER A 79 0.01 -20.51 -9.16
N SER A 80 1.27 -20.85 -8.89
CA SER A 80 1.81 -22.15 -9.29
C SER A 80 1.16 -23.28 -8.49
N PHE A 81 0.98 -24.43 -9.13
CA PHE A 81 0.51 -25.64 -8.45
C PHE A 81 1.53 -26.05 -7.39
N GLY A 82 1.08 -26.33 -6.16
CA GLY A 82 1.96 -26.68 -5.05
C GLY A 82 1.38 -26.34 -3.68
N PRO A 83 2.18 -26.43 -2.61
CA PRO A 83 1.74 -26.09 -1.27
C PRO A 83 1.45 -24.60 -1.15
N GLU A 84 0.77 -24.24 -0.05
CA GLU A 84 0.69 -22.86 0.38
C GLU A 84 2.10 -22.30 0.64
N ARG A 85 2.30 -21.03 0.29
CA ARG A 85 3.60 -20.36 0.43
C ARG A 85 3.41 -19.01 1.10
N ALA A 86 4.36 -18.67 1.96
CA ALA A 86 4.39 -17.37 2.60
C ALA A 86 4.60 -16.27 1.56
N VAL A 87 3.78 -15.23 1.68
CA VAL A 87 3.98 -13.94 1.04
C VAL A 87 3.96 -12.89 2.14
N SER A 88 4.99 -12.06 2.18
CA SER A 88 5.24 -11.08 3.22
C SER A 88 5.21 -9.66 2.67
N THR A 89 4.68 -8.73 3.45
CA THR A 89 4.88 -7.30 3.24
C THR A 89 6.12 -6.84 3.98
N HIS A 90 6.94 -6.00 3.36
CA HIS A 90 8.13 -5.40 3.97
C HIS A 90 8.13 -3.90 3.71
N ARG A 91 8.28 -3.08 4.75
CA ARG A 91 8.31 -1.62 4.59
C ARG A 91 9.44 -1.19 3.64
N ALA A 92 9.11 -0.42 2.61
CA ALA A 92 10.11 0.17 1.71
C ALA A 92 10.92 1.24 2.45
N LEU A 93 12.25 1.24 2.26
CA LEU A 93 13.18 2.15 2.94
C LEU A 93 13.67 3.28 2.04
N ALA A 94 13.46 3.17 0.73
CA ALA A 94 13.76 4.19 -0.24
C ALA A 94 12.54 4.48 -1.13
N ASN A 95 12.45 5.71 -1.61
CA ASN A 95 11.42 6.11 -2.55
C ASN A 95 11.62 5.40 -3.90
N TRP A 96 10.52 5.19 -4.60
CA TRP A 96 10.48 4.58 -5.93
C TRP A 96 9.37 5.20 -6.77
N THR A 97 9.44 4.95 -8.07
CA THR A 97 8.48 5.46 -9.06
C THR A 97 7.96 4.34 -9.93
N THR A 98 6.89 4.63 -10.67
CA THR A 98 6.37 3.74 -11.71
C THR A 98 6.42 4.46 -13.05
N GLY A 99 6.69 3.71 -14.12
CA GLY A 99 6.72 4.20 -15.50
C GLY A 99 5.57 3.62 -16.31
N SER A 100 5.68 3.75 -17.63
CA SER A 100 4.65 3.29 -18.58
C SER A 100 4.87 1.87 -19.10
N SER A 101 5.80 1.11 -18.51
CA SER A 101 6.06 -0.25 -18.95
C SER A 101 4.85 -1.16 -18.71
N ASP A 102 4.30 -1.70 -19.79
CA ASP A 102 3.12 -2.57 -19.81
C ASP A 102 3.47 -3.86 -20.56
N PRO A 103 3.87 -4.93 -19.87
CA PRO A 103 4.19 -6.20 -20.50
C PRO A 103 2.95 -6.89 -21.06
N GLU A 104 3.12 -7.67 -22.13
CA GLU A 104 2.02 -8.47 -22.67
C GLU A 104 1.58 -9.57 -21.69
N ASP A 105 0.30 -9.92 -21.72
CA ASP A 105 -0.27 -11.05 -20.98
C ASP A 105 0.56 -12.34 -21.23
N PRO A 106 0.96 -13.10 -20.19
CA PRO A 106 0.51 -13.02 -18.79
C PRO A 106 1.45 -12.22 -17.86
N GLU A 107 2.29 -11.31 -18.38
CA GLU A 107 3.11 -10.32 -17.65
C GLU A 107 4.27 -10.87 -16.78
N GLY A 108 4.41 -12.18 -16.61
CA GLY A 108 5.40 -12.78 -15.70
C GLY A 108 6.88 -12.59 -16.09
N SER A 109 7.15 -12.09 -17.30
CA SER A 109 8.50 -11.84 -17.82
C SER A 109 8.90 -10.36 -17.81
N GLY A 110 7.96 -9.44 -17.58
CA GLY A 110 8.19 -8.01 -17.72
C GLY A 110 8.42 -7.59 -19.17
N THR A 111 8.61 -6.28 -19.38
CA THR A 111 8.96 -5.67 -20.67
C THR A 111 10.11 -4.68 -20.47
N THR A 112 10.59 -4.09 -21.55
CA THR A 112 11.66 -3.07 -21.49
C THR A 112 11.25 -1.92 -20.56
N ALA A 113 12.13 -1.60 -19.62
CA ALA A 113 11.94 -0.49 -18.70
C ALA A 113 11.88 0.85 -19.45
N THR A 114 10.90 1.66 -19.08
CA THR A 114 10.70 3.03 -19.52
C THR A 114 11.15 4.01 -18.43
N ALA A 115 11.14 5.31 -18.73
CA ALA A 115 11.46 6.32 -17.74
C ALA A 115 10.51 6.24 -16.53
N ASN A 116 11.09 6.39 -15.33
CA ASN A 116 10.47 6.26 -14.02
C ASN A 116 10.08 4.84 -13.58
N ASP A 117 10.33 3.80 -14.35
CA ASP A 117 10.06 2.44 -13.87
C ASP A 117 10.96 2.04 -12.71
N ALA A 118 10.39 1.40 -11.69
CA ALA A 118 11.17 0.63 -10.74
C ALA A 118 11.58 -0.70 -11.39
N THR A 119 12.87 -1.03 -11.32
CA THR A 119 13.45 -2.26 -11.84
C THR A 119 14.22 -2.98 -10.73
N TRP A 120 14.83 -4.12 -11.05
CA TRP A 120 15.67 -4.83 -10.11
C TRP A 120 16.86 -4.02 -9.60
N LEU A 121 17.42 -3.13 -10.43
CA LEU A 121 18.60 -2.34 -10.07
C LEU A 121 18.27 -0.88 -9.73
N GLN A 122 17.18 -0.34 -10.29
CA GLN A 122 16.84 1.08 -10.18
C GLN A 122 15.51 1.26 -9.44
N SER A 123 15.46 2.18 -8.48
CA SER A 123 14.19 2.61 -7.87
C SER A 123 13.41 3.57 -8.76
N SER A 124 14.10 4.20 -9.70
CA SER A 124 13.55 5.05 -10.76
C SER A 124 14.49 5.01 -11.97
N ALA A 125 14.17 4.20 -12.97
CA ALA A 125 14.94 4.09 -14.20
C ALA A 125 14.83 5.37 -15.05
N ASP A 126 15.86 5.64 -15.86
CA ASP A 126 15.84 6.71 -16.87
C ASP A 126 15.34 6.24 -18.25
N GLY A 127 15.06 4.94 -18.40
CA GLY A 127 14.65 4.29 -19.66
C GLY A 127 15.80 3.98 -20.63
N LEU A 128 17.05 4.24 -20.23
CA LEU A 128 18.26 4.08 -21.05
C LEU A 128 19.29 3.14 -20.39
N GLY A 129 18.87 2.37 -19.38
CA GLY A 129 19.72 1.46 -18.61
C GLY A 129 20.38 2.08 -17.37
N GLY A 130 20.05 3.33 -17.05
CA GLY A 130 20.48 4.02 -15.83
C GLY A 130 19.30 4.43 -14.94
N GLY A 131 19.52 5.43 -14.09
CA GLY A 131 18.52 5.96 -13.17
C GLY A 131 19.03 6.12 -11.75
N ILE A 132 18.09 6.22 -10.82
CA ILE A 132 18.37 6.22 -9.38
C ILE A 132 18.42 4.76 -8.93
N ALA A 133 19.60 4.32 -8.48
CA ALA A 133 19.81 2.95 -8.03
C ALA A 133 19.21 2.70 -6.64
N TRP A 134 18.76 1.47 -6.42
CA TRP A 134 18.66 0.94 -5.07
C TRP A 134 20.05 0.82 -4.44
N GLN A 135 20.15 0.84 -3.11
CA GLN A 135 21.40 0.46 -2.45
C GLN A 135 21.67 -1.04 -2.58
N ASN A 136 20.61 -1.85 -2.63
CA ASN A 136 20.69 -3.30 -2.82
C ASN A 136 19.88 -3.72 -4.06
N ALA A 137 20.47 -4.59 -4.89
CA ALA A 137 19.73 -5.18 -6.01
C ALA A 137 18.50 -5.94 -5.51
N GLY A 138 17.37 -5.73 -6.17
CA GLY A 138 16.06 -6.22 -5.76
C GLY A 138 15.35 -5.34 -4.72
N GLY A 139 15.89 -4.17 -4.41
CA GLY A 139 15.22 -3.13 -3.65
C GLY A 139 15.64 -2.98 -2.19
N ASP A 140 15.39 -1.80 -1.63
CA ASP A 140 15.69 -1.46 -0.24
C ASP A 140 14.43 -1.55 0.65
N TYR A 141 14.38 -2.58 1.47
CA TYR A 141 13.25 -2.86 2.37
C TYR A 141 13.71 -3.30 3.76
N ALA A 142 12.83 -3.13 4.75
CA ALA A 142 13.08 -3.60 6.11
C ALA A 142 13.14 -5.14 6.15
N ALA A 143 14.17 -5.69 6.78
CA ALA A 143 14.33 -7.15 6.89
C ALA A 143 13.19 -7.81 7.67
N ALA A 144 12.66 -7.13 8.70
CA ALA A 144 11.46 -7.57 9.40
C ALA A 144 10.23 -7.39 8.49
N ALA A 145 9.43 -8.44 8.36
CA ALA A 145 8.16 -8.37 7.66
C ALA A 145 7.16 -7.57 8.49
N SER A 146 6.40 -6.69 7.82
CA SER A 146 5.27 -6.01 8.43
C SER A 146 4.13 -6.99 8.66
N ALA A 147 3.85 -7.89 7.73
CA ALA A 147 2.89 -8.98 7.90
C ALA A 147 3.21 -10.14 6.95
N THR A 148 2.78 -11.35 7.29
CA THR A 148 2.95 -12.55 6.45
C THR A 148 1.65 -13.34 6.38
N VAL A 149 1.31 -13.84 5.20
CA VAL A 149 0.15 -14.71 4.96
C VAL A 149 0.57 -15.91 4.13
N LEU A 150 0.00 -17.08 4.41
CA LEU A 150 0.14 -18.27 3.57
C LEU A 150 -0.85 -18.20 2.40
N THR A 151 -0.34 -18.28 1.18
CA THR A 151 -1.12 -18.17 -0.06
C THR A 151 -1.08 -19.48 -0.84
N GLY A 152 -2.27 -19.99 -1.20
CA GLY A 152 -2.47 -21.23 -1.96
C GLY A 152 -3.33 -21.01 -3.18
N ALA A 153 -4.62 -21.34 -3.04
CA ALA A 153 -5.62 -21.19 -4.09
C ALA A 153 -5.85 -19.71 -4.47
N VAL A 154 -6.27 -19.46 -5.72
CA VAL A 154 -6.63 -18.11 -6.17
C VAL A 154 -7.76 -17.53 -5.32
N GLY A 155 -7.74 -16.22 -5.12
CA GLY A 155 -8.72 -15.51 -4.30
C GLY A 155 -8.09 -14.38 -3.47
N ILE A 156 -8.91 -13.80 -2.61
CA ILE A 156 -8.55 -12.65 -1.81
C ILE A 156 -7.83 -13.08 -0.53
N TYR A 157 -6.71 -12.45 -0.25
CA TYR A 157 -5.93 -12.61 0.98
C TYR A 157 -5.80 -11.27 1.71
N THR A 158 -5.75 -11.34 3.04
CA THR A 158 -5.67 -10.15 3.91
C THR A 158 -4.47 -10.25 4.85
N TRP A 159 -3.56 -9.30 4.74
CA TRP A 159 -2.43 -9.09 5.65
C TRP A 159 -2.85 -8.13 6.75
N SER A 160 -2.71 -8.54 8.01
CA SER A 160 -2.91 -7.68 9.18
C SER A 160 -2.04 -8.15 10.33
N SER A 161 -1.45 -7.21 11.05
CA SER A 161 -0.55 -7.45 12.18
C SER A 161 -0.33 -6.14 12.95
N ALA A 162 0.31 -6.23 14.12
CA ALA A 162 0.74 -5.06 14.85
C ALA A 162 1.82 -4.25 14.10
N ASP A 163 2.74 -4.92 13.38
CA ASP A 163 3.83 -4.25 12.65
C ASP A 163 3.32 -3.53 11.39
N LEU A 164 2.34 -4.10 10.67
CA LEU A 164 1.67 -3.42 9.56
C LEU A 164 0.92 -2.16 10.04
N LEU A 165 0.25 -2.25 11.19
CA LEU A 165 -0.38 -1.09 11.83
C LEU A 165 0.67 -0.04 12.23
N ALA A 166 1.82 -0.45 12.76
CA ALA A 166 2.91 0.45 13.12
C ALA A 166 3.47 1.20 11.89
N ASP A 167 3.59 0.52 10.74
CA ASP A 167 3.96 1.15 9.48
C ASP A 167 2.94 2.22 9.06
N VAL A 168 1.65 1.88 9.06
CA VAL A 168 0.56 2.81 8.71
C VAL A 168 0.55 4.05 9.62
N LEU A 169 0.73 3.85 10.94
CA LEU A 169 0.87 4.95 11.89
C LEU A 169 2.09 5.83 11.57
N SER A 170 3.22 5.23 11.24
CA SER A 170 4.44 5.95 10.86
C SER A 170 4.26 6.77 9.59
N PHE A 171 3.58 6.20 8.58
CA PHE A 171 3.28 6.85 7.31
C PHE A 171 2.28 8.00 7.46
N ALA A 172 1.25 7.83 8.28
CA ALA A 172 0.30 8.91 8.59
C ALA A 172 0.98 10.07 9.31
N ALA A 173 1.90 9.78 10.24
CA ALA A 173 2.64 10.81 10.98
C ALA A 173 3.73 11.50 10.15
N ASN A 174 4.32 10.80 9.17
CA ASN A 174 5.40 11.31 8.32
C ASN A 174 5.14 11.00 6.84
N PRO A 175 4.22 11.74 6.17
CA PRO A 175 3.79 11.40 4.82
C PRO A 175 4.93 11.41 3.79
N SER A 176 5.96 12.25 3.98
CA SER A 176 7.16 12.29 3.10
C SER A 176 8.06 11.05 3.21
N LYS A 177 7.80 10.18 4.19
CA LYS A 177 8.47 8.89 4.41
C LYS A 177 7.57 7.69 4.12
N ASN A 178 6.37 7.93 3.59
CA ASN A 178 5.52 6.86 3.07
C ASN A 178 6.04 6.43 1.70
N TYR A 179 6.78 5.32 1.68
CA TYR A 179 7.26 4.68 0.45
C TYR A 179 6.50 3.38 0.16
N GLY A 180 5.48 3.05 0.96
CA GLY A 180 4.72 1.82 0.83
C GLY A 180 5.52 0.56 1.21
N TRP A 181 5.22 -0.54 0.53
CA TRP A 181 5.74 -1.86 0.87
C TRP A 181 6.25 -2.61 -0.35
N PHE A 182 7.23 -3.48 -0.11
CA PHE A 182 7.54 -4.62 -0.96
C PHE A 182 6.63 -5.79 -0.62
N ILE A 183 6.19 -6.52 -1.65
CA ILE A 183 5.48 -7.79 -1.54
C ILE A 183 6.44 -8.89 -1.99
N ILE A 184 6.90 -9.69 -1.04
CA ILE A 184 7.96 -10.69 -1.25
C ILE A 184 7.38 -12.08 -1.00
N GLY A 185 7.50 -12.95 -1.99
CA GLY A 185 7.09 -14.35 -1.89
C GLY A 185 8.26 -15.26 -1.52
N ASP A 186 8.01 -16.56 -1.51
CA ASP A 186 9.05 -17.57 -1.34
C ASP A 186 10.05 -17.52 -2.51
N GLU A 187 11.26 -17.04 -2.27
CA GLU A 187 12.35 -17.00 -3.25
C GLU A 187 13.37 -18.14 -3.05
N SER A 188 13.05 -19.17 -2.25
CA SER A 188 13.98 -20.27 -1.93
C SER A 188 14.04 -21.36 -3.00
N THR A 189 12.98 -21.53 -3.80
CA THR A 189 12.88 -22.53 -4.86
C THR A 189 12.20 -21.95 -6.11
N PHE A 190 12.21 -22.68 -7.22
CA PHE A 190 11.58 -22.25 -8.47
C PHE A 190 10.08 -22.54 -8.48
N GLY A 191 9.34 -21.84 -9.34
CA GLY A 191 7.90 -22.09 -9.51
C GLY A 191 7.10 -21.76 -8.25
N THR A 192 7.46 -20.70 -7.55
CA THR A 192 6.77 -20.21 -6.34
C THR A 192 5.96 -18.94 -6.60
N ALA A 193 6.09 -18.36 -7.80
CA ALA A 193 5.46 -17.11 -8.17
C ALA A 193 3.96 -17.07 -7.85
N ARG A 194 3.57 -15.95 -7.26
CA ARG A 194 2.20 -15.53 -6.98
C ARG A 194 1.93 -14.28 -7.81
N ARG A 195 0.83 -14.27 -8.57
CA ARG A 195 0.38 -13.14 -9.37
C ARG A 195 -0.81 -12.50 -8.68
N PHE A 196 -0.71 -11.21 -8.42
CA PHE A 196 -1.77 -10.40 -7.84
C PHE A 196 -2.27 -9.40 -8.86
N ASP A 197 -3.54 -9.04 -8.75
CA ASP A 197 -4.12 -7.95 -9.53
C ASP A 197 -3.53 -6.60 -9.10
N SER A 198 -3.15 -5.75 -10.06
CA SER A 198 -2.61 -4.40 -9.85
C SER A 198 -3.71 -3.34 -9.71
N SER A 199 -3.34 -2.09 -9.47
CA SER A 199 -4.26 -0.94 -9.48
C SER A 199 -4.95 -0.73 -10.84
N GLU A 200 -4.27 -1.09 -11.93
CA GLU A 200 -4.67 -0.97 -13.32
C GLU A 200 -5.72 -2.02 -13.69
N SER A 201 -5.74 -3.14 -12.96
CA SER A 201 -6.68 -4.25 -13.17
C SER A 201 -8.16 -3.84 -13.01
N ALA A 202 -8.47 -2.84 -12.17
CA ALA A 202 -9.85 -2.45 -11.86
C ALA A 202 -10.62 -1.99 -13.12
N ALA A 203 -9.97 -1.22 -13.99
CA ALA A 203 -10.55 -0.76 -15.25
C ALA A 203 -10.82 -1.92 -16.24
N LEU A 204 -10.21 -3.09 -15.99
CA LEU A 204 -10.23 -4.26 -16.84
C LEU A 204 -10.97 -5.45 -16.18
N GLY A 205 -11.75 -5.17 -15.12
CA GLY A 205 -12.59 -6.15 -14.41
C GLY A 205 -11.86 -6.99 -13.36
N GLY A 206 -10.60 -6.66 -13.03
CA GLY A 206 -9.84 -7.27 -11.93
C GLY A 206 -10.19 -6.68 -10.56
N ILE A 207 -9.56 -7.20 -9.50
CA ILE A 207 -9.79 -6.77 -8.12
C ILE A 207 -8.53 -6.04 -7.62
N ALA A 208 -8.53 -4.71 -7.74
CA ALA A 208 -7.40 -3.88 -7.33
C ALA A 208 -7.06 -4.01 -5.83
N PRO A 209 -5.79 -3.77 -5.45
CA PRO A 209 -5.35 -3.74 -4.07
C PRO A 209 -6.08 -2.70 -3.22
N VAL A 210 -6.39 -3.06 -1.98
CA VAL A 210 -7.04 -2.16 -1.01
C VAL A 210 -6.31 -2.18 0.33
N LEU A 211 -5.98 -1.00 0.86
CA LEU A 211 -5.61 -0.83 2.26
C LEU A 211 -6.83 -0.32 3.02
N GLU A 212 -7.33 -1.11 3.96
CA GLU A 212 -8.40 -0.70 4.86
C GLU A 212 -7.81 -0.22 6.18
N ILE A 213 -8.19 1.00 6.59
CA ILE A 213 -7.75 1.62 7.83
C ILE A 213 -8.97 1.80 8.73
N GLN A 214 -8.88 1.24 9.93
CA GLN A 214 -9.83 1.50 11.00
C GLN A 214 -9.31 2.67 11.83
N TYR A 215 -10.17 3.65 12.10
CA TYR A 215 -9.83 4.81 12.91
C TYR A 215 -11.00 5.22 13.81
N THR A 216 -10.71 6.12 14.74
CA THR A 216 -11.71 6.79 15.58
C THR A 216 -11.50 8.29 15.49
N THR A 217 -12.59 9.06 15.57
CA THR A 217 -12.52 10.51 15.79
C THR A 217 -13.08 10.82 17.16
N VAL A 218 -12.40 11.68 17.92
CA VAL A 218 -13.01 12.29 19.11
C VAL A 218 -13.87 13.44 18.62
N PRO A 219 -15.19 13.46 18.86
CA PRO A 219 -16.00 14.62 18.53
C PRO A 219 -15.45 15.82 19.29
N ALA A 220 -15.15 16.91 18.58
CA ALA A 220 -14.69 18.15 19.24
C ALA A 220 -15.68 18.49 20.38
N PRO A 221 -15.21 18.90 21.57
CA PRO A 221 -16.11 19.34 22.63
C PRO A 221 -17.02 20.41 22.05
N GLY A 222 -18.33 20.13 21.99
CA GLY A 222 -19.29 21.02 21.37
C GLY A 222 -19.09 22.43 21.93
N ALA A 223 -18.79 23.39 21.05
CA ALA A 223 -18.75 24.79 21.44
C ALA A 223 -20.14 25.14 21.95
N PHE A 224 -20.34 25.06 23.27
CA PHE A 224 -21.51 25.62 23.91
C PHE A 224 -21.43 27.11 23.59
N ALA A 225 -22.28 27.55 22.66
CA ALA A 225 -22.59 28.95 22.48
C ALA A 225 -22.97 29.47 23.88
N LEU A 226 -22.11 30.32 24.43
CA LEU A 226 -22.42 31.19 25.56
C LEU A 226 -23.60 32.07 25.11
N ILE A 227 -24.83 31.55 25.22
CA ILE A 227 -26.01 32.39 25.20
C ILE A 227 -25.94 33.14 26.54
N GLY A 228 -25.38 34.35 26.48
CA GLY A 228 -25.39 35.29 27.58
C GLY A 228 -26.84 35.50 28.02
N VAL A 229 -27.19 34.96 29.18
CA VAL A 229 -28.42 35.33 29.88
C VAL A 229 -28.19 36.72 30.46
N SER A 230 -28.42 37.76 29.67
CA SER A 230 -28.63 39.10 30.20
C SER A 230 -30.13 39.29 30.44
N GLY A 231 -30.61 38.79 31.58
CA GLY A 231 -31.83 39.29 32.20
C GLY A 231 -31.45 40.30 33.29
N LEU A 232 -32.03 41.51 33.24
CA LEU A 232 -32.93 42.04 34.29
C LEU A 232 -33.24 43.55 34.12
N PHE A 233 -34.52 43.82 33.85
CA PHE A 233 -35.43 44.80 34.48
C PHE A 233 -35.29 46.35 34.37
N ALA A 234 -36.47 46.91 34.05
CA ALA A 234 -37.08 48.20 34.46
C ALA A 234 -36.61 49.48 33.71
N MET A 235 -37.45 50.47 33.38
CA MET A 235 -38.74 50.84 33.95
C MET A 235 -39.56 51.71 32.96
N ARG A 236 -40.88 51.55 33.05
CA ARG A 236 -41.96 52.32 32.41
C ARG A 236 -41.96 53.78 32.88
N ARG A 237 -42.11 54.77 31.98
CA ARG A 237 -42.81 56.03 32.31
C ARG A 237 -43.41 56.71 31.08
N ARG A 238 -44.72 56.99 31.18
CA ARG A 238 -45.58 57.77 30.28
C ARG A 238 -45.10 59.22 30.14
N ARG A 239 -45.30 59.82 28.96
CA ARG A 239 -46.32 60.86 28.71
C ARG A 239 -46.73 60.79 27.24
#